data_AF-R9JQE6-F1
#
_entry.id   AF-R9JQE6-F1
#
_cell.length_a   1.000
_cell.length_b   1.000
_cell.length_c   1.000
_cell.angle_alpha   90.00
_cell.angle_beta   90.00
_cell.angle_gamma   90.00
#
_symmetry.space_group_name_H-M   'P 1'
#
loop_
_entity.id
_entity.type
_entity.pdbx_description
1 polymer ?
#
loop_
_entity_poly.entity_id
_entity_poly.type
_entity_poly.pdbx_seq_one_letter_code
_entity_poly.pdbx_strand_id
1 'polypeptide(L)'
;MKQKRWKYIQLNNSGSALISVVAVAIFLSVIATTIIYISGKNYQIKANDYQNKNTFYQAEMALDELKGALAADVSEAFKYAYREVMPEYVTKESGDKRNQDFHTIYFDCLYYMWTGATKYGTDIGKDEITTHVTVPGESVYTTVENFAADLPNFQQYFIPEDKITEEDEKMCVALDPETPGRFIIKNVRVRCSQNGYSSYICTDIALDPPAYYMGRSNAGGEEEGAEPGDGFVPKDIEKKKLYMGDYILYMNWHKY
;
A
#
# COMPACT_ATOMS: atom_id res chain seq x y z
N MET A 1 72.27 9.30 -82.56
CA MET A 1 70.84 8.91 -82.68
C MET A 1 70.44 8.09 -81.45
N LYS A 2 69.17 8.21 -81.04
CA LYS A 2 68.40 7.41 -80.05
C LYS A 2 68.42 7.87 -78.59
N GLN A 3 67.36 8.63 -78.27
CA GLN A 3 66.92 9.08 -76.95
C GLN A 3 66.49 7.91 -76.04
N LYS A 4 66.89 7.94 -74.77
CA LYS A 4 66.32 7.09 -73.70
C LYS A 4 65.04 7.75 -73.16
N ARG A 5 63.86 7.23 -73.52
CA ARG A 5 62.59 7.61 -72.90
C ARG A 5 62.38 6.77 -71.63
N TRP A 6 62.41 7.42 -70.48
CA TRP A 6 61.97 6.83 -69.21
C TRP A 6 60.44 6.76 -69.21
N LYS A 7 59.91 5.55 -69.05
CA LYS A 7 58.47 5.29 -69.03
C LYS A 7 58.02 5.33 -67.56
N TYR A 8 57.38 6.43 -67.17
CA TYR A 8 56.72 6.55 -65.87
C TYR A 8 55.57 5.53 -65.83
N ILE A 9 55.69 4.54 -64.94
CA ILE A 9 54.61 3.59 -64.66
C ILE A 9 53.60 4.35 -63.81
N GLN A 10 52.50 4.81 -64.43
CA GLN A 10 51.36 5.27 -63.67
C GLN A 10 50.69 4.05 -63.03
N LEU A 11 50.84 3.93 -61.70
CA LEU A 11 50.10 2.98 -60.89
C LEU A 11 48.63 3.37 -60.94
N ASN A 12 47.83 2.55 -61.63
CA ASN A 12 46.40 2.79 -61.79
C ASN A 12 45.68 2.43 -60.47
N ASN A 13 45.41 3.43 -59.62
CA ASN A 13 44.74 3.29 -58.31
C ASN A 13 43.23 2.95 -58.41
N SER A 14 42.72 2.59 -59.59
CA SER A 14 41.30 2.28 -59.82
C SER A 14 40.78 1.17 -58.91
N GLY A 15 41.63 0.23 -58.48
CA GLY A 15 41.28 -0.82 -57.52
C GLY A 15 41.23 -0.37 -56.05
N SER A 16 42.08 0.59 -55.64
CA SER A 16 42.10 1.05 -54.24
C SER A 16 40.93 1.99 -53.91
N ALA A 17 40.43 2.73 -54.91
CA ALA A 17 39.22 3.55 -54.78
C ALA A 17 37.97 2.69 -54.49
N LEU A 18 37.84 1.52 -55.13
CA LEU A 18 36.71 0.62 -54.90
C LEU A 18 36.77 0.00 -53.49
N ILE A 19 37.96 -0.39 -53.03
CA ILE A 19 38.14 -0.96 -51.68
C ILE A 19 37.83 0.07 -50.59
N SER A 20 38.22 1.33 -50.75
CA SER A 20 37.93 2.36 -49.73
C SER A 20 36.44 2.64 -49.62
N VAL A 21 35.71 2.67 -50.74
CA VAL A 21 34.26 2.85 -50.76
C VAL A 21 33.55 1.68 -50.09
N VAL A 22 33.98 0.44 -50.36
CA VAL A 22 33.43 -0.75 -49.70
C VAL A 22 33.72 -0.73 -48.20
N ALA A 23 34.94 -0.38 -47.78
CA ALA A 23 35.28 -0.26 -46.37
C ALA A 23 34.39 0.77 -45.66
N VAL A 24 34.21 1.96 -46.25
CA VAL A 24 33.33 3.00 -45.72
C VAL A 24 31.87 2.53 -45.66
N ALA A 25 31.38 1.84 -46.69
CA ALA A 25 30.01 1.31 -46.71
C ALA A 25 29.77 0.29 -45.60
N ILE A 26 30.74 -0.58 -45.31
CA ILE A 26 30.66 -1.54 -44.21
C ILE A 26 30.61 -0.79 -42.86
N PHE A 27 31.47 0.19 -42.64
CA PHE A 27 31.43 1.00 -41.41
C PHE A 27 30.09 1.71 -41.22
N LEU A 28 29.55 2.32 -42.29
CA LEU A 28 28.22 2.95 -42.25
C LEU A 28 27.12 1.96 -41.91
N SER A 29 27.16 0.74 -42.45
CA SER A 29 26.17 -0.30 -42.16
C SER A 29 26.20 -0.74 -40.69
N VAL A 30 27.39 -0.88 -40.10
CA VAL A 30 27.57 -1.24 -38.69
C VAL A 30 27.07 -0.11 -37.79
N ILE A 31 27.39 1.15 -38.10
CA ILE A 31 26.91 2.31 -37.34
C ILE A 31 25.38 2.40 -37.41
N ALA A 32 24.80 2.29 -38.61
CA ALA A 32 23.34 2.31 -38.80
C ALA A 32 22.64 1.21 -37.99
N THR A 33 23.16 -0.02 -38.04
CA THR A 33 22.59 -1.15 -37.30
C THR A 33 22.71 -0.94 -35.78
N THR A 34 23.83 -0.39 -35.31
CA THR A 34 24.05 -0.14 -33.88
C THR A 34 23.11 0.94 -33.34
N ILE A 35 22.87 2.01 -34.10
CA ILE A 35 21.90 3.06 -33.72
C ILE A 35 20.49 2.49 -33.64
N ILE A 36 20.08 1.67 -34.62
CA ILE A 36 18.78 1.00 -34.62
C ILE A 36 18.65 0.08 -33.41
N TYR A 37 19.69 -0.69 -33.09
CA TYR A 37 19.70 -1.59 -31.94
C TYR A 37 19.52 -0.84 -30.62
N ILE A 38 20.31 0.22 -30.38
CA ILE A 38 20.21 1.04 -29.16
C ILE A 38 18.83 1.71 -29.07
N SER A 39 18.32 2.23 -30.19
CA SER A 39 17.01 2.87 -30.25
C SER A 39 15.87 1.89 -29.97
N GLY A 40 15.93 0.68 -30.54
CA GLY A 40 14.96 -0.39 -30.31
C GLY A 40 14.97 -0.88 -28.86
N LYS A 41 16.16 -1.03 -28.25
CA LYS A 41 16.29 -1.38 -26.83
C LYS A 41 15.74 -0.28 -25.93
N ASN A 42 16.04 0.98 -26.21
CA ASN A 42 15.50 2.12 -25.46
C ASN A 42 13.97 2.20 -25.57
N TYR A 43 13.40 1.88 -26.74
CA TYR A 43 11.96 1.81 -26.91
C TYR A 43 11.32 0.69 -26.08
N GLN A 44 11.91 -0.51 -26.09
CA GLN A 44 11.43 -1.64 -25.28
C GLN A 44 11.49 -1.35 -23.77
N ILE A 45 12.58 -0.74 -23.29
CA ILE A 45 12.73 -0.36 -21.88
C ILE A 45 11.65 0.66 -21.48
N LYS A 46 11.41 1.68 -22.32
CA LYS A 46 10.35 2.67 -22.06
C LYS A 46 8.96 2.03 -22.09
N ALA A 47 8.67 1.20 -23.09
CA ALA A 47 7.38 0.50 -23.19
C ALA A 47 7.12 -0.39 -21.96
N ASN A 48 8.14 -1.09 -21.46
CA ASN A 48 8.07 -1.86 -20.23
C ASN A 48 7.79 -0.96 -19.01
N ASP A 49 8.54 0.14 -18.85
CA ASP A 49 8.34 1.09 -17.75
C ASP A 49 6.91 1.68 -17.73
N TYR A 50 6.33 1.98 -18.90
CA TYR A 50 4.93 2.42 -18.99
C TYR A 50 3.92 1.36 -18.54
N GLN A 51 4.11 0.10 -18.97
CA GLN A 51 3.20 -0.98 -18.61
C GLN A 51 3.28 -1.30 -17.11
N ASN A 52 4.49 -1.33 -16.55
CA ASN A 52 4.69 -1.55 -15.11
C ASN A 52 4.07 -0.45 -14.24
N LYS A 53 4.14 0.82 -14.68
CA LYS A 53 3.44 1.91 -14.00
C LYS A 53 1.93 1.75 -14.06
N ASN A 54 1.40 1.34 -15.20
CA ASN A 54 -0.04 1.13 -15.36
C ASN A 54 -0.57 -0.01 -14.46
N THR A 55 0.15 -1.13 -14.38
CA THR A 55 -0.21 -2.23 -13.48
C THR A 55 -0.09 -1.84 -12.00
N PHE A 56 0.89 -1.00 -11.67
CA PHE A 56 1.03 -0.45 -10.32
C PHE A 56 -0.15 0.47 -9.95
N TYR A 57 -0.50 1.44 -10.81
CA TYR A 57 -1.62 2.35 -10.53
C TYR A 57 -2.96 1.62 -10.36
N GLN A 58 -3.16 0.52 -11.08
CA GLN A 58 -4.36 -0.30 -10.90
C GLN A 58 -4.36 -1.04 -9.56
N ALA A 59 -3.22 -1.55 -9.12
CA ALA A 59 -3.08 -2.17 -7.81
C ALA A 59 -3.26 -1.13 -6.68
N GLU A 60 -2.73 0.09 -6.84
CA GLU A 60 -2.98 1.20 -5.90
C GLU A 60 -4.45 1.59 -5.85
N MET A 61 -5.11 1.70 -7.00
CA MET A 61 -6.53 2.05 -7.06
C MET A 61 -7.40 1.04 -6.28
N ALA A 62 -7.10 -0.25 -6.40
CA ALA A 62 -7.75 -1.28 -5.59
C ALA A 62 -7.48 -1.10 -4.09
N LEU A 63 -6.23 -0.83 -3.72
CA LEU A 63 -5.88 -0.59 -2.32
C LEU A 63 -6.58 0.65 -1.74
N ASP A 64 -6.69 1.72 -2.52
CA ASP A 64 -7.37 2.95 -2.11
C ASP A 64 -8.89 2.77 -1.98
N GLU A 65 -9.48 1.94 -2.82
CA GLU A 65 -10.87 1.51 -2.69
C GLU A 65 -11.09 0.73 -1.38
N LEU A 66 -10.20 -0.19 -1.02
CA LEU A 66 -10.24 -0.89 0.27
C LEU A 66 -10.10 0.09 1.45
N LYS A 67 -9.17 1.05 1.38
CA LYS A 67 -9.02 2.10 2.41
C LYS A 67 -10.30 2.94 2.55
N GLY A 68 -10.95 3.26 1.43
CA GLY A 68 -12.21 3.99 1.41
C GLY A 68 -13.34 3.21 2.11
N ALA A 69 -13.45 1.92 1.82
CA ALA A 69 -14.41 1.03 2.49
C ALA A 69 -14.11 0.93 4.00
N LEU A 70 -12.83 0.76 4.37
CA LEU A 70 -12.39 0.71 5.79
C LEU A 70 -12.75 1.99 6.55
N ALA A 71 -12.74 3.15 5.90
CA ALA A 71 -13.15 4.40 6.52
C ALA A 71 -14.65 4.41 6.91
N ALA A 72 -15.50 3.67 6.20
CA ALA A 72 -16.91 3.51 6.55
C ALA A 72 -17.07 2.71 7.86
N ASP A 73 -16.38 1.59 7.99
CA ASP A 73 -16.35 0.77 9.23
C ASP A 73 -15.86 1.57 10.43
N VAL A 74 -14.78 2.35 10.24
CA VAL A 74 -14.25 3.27 11.26
C VAL A 74 -15.33 4.26 11.71
N SER A 75 -16.10 4.80 10.77
CA SER A 75 -17.19 5.73 11.10
C SER A 75 -18.32 5.06 11.87
N GLU A 76 -18.68 3.82 11.52
CA GLU A 76 -19.69 3.04 12.22
C GLU A 76 -19.27 2.68 13.64
N ALA A 77 -18.06 2.16 13.81
CA ALA A 77 -17.51 1.86 15.12
C ALA A 77 -17.39 3.11 16.00
N PHE A 78 -17.04 4.26 15.42
CA PHE A 78 -17.03 5.54 16.13
C PHE A 78 -18.43 5.91 16.63
N LYS A 79 -19.46 5.82 15.78
CA LYS A 79 -20.85 6.12 16.14
C LYS A 79 -21.35 5.21 17.26
N TYR A 80 -21.02 3.92 17.18
CA TYR A 80 -21.37 2.94 18.19
C TYR A 80 -20.73 3.28 19.55
N ALA A 81 -19.40 3.42 19.58
CA ALA A 81 -18.68 3.77 20.81
C ALA A 81 -19.15 5.11 21.40
N TYR A 82 -19.47 6.09 20.56
CA TYR A 82 -20.01 7.37 21.01
C TYR A 82 -21.37 7.19 21.69
N ARG A 83 -22.28 6.41 21.07
CA ARG A 83 -23.61 6.13 21.62
C ARG A 83 -23.54 5.39 22.96
N GLU A 84 -22.61 4.45 23.12
CA GLU A 84 -22.49 3.67 24.36
C GLU A 84 -21.91 4.48 25.53
N VAL A 85 -20.94 5.37 25.27
CA VAL A 85 -20.28 6.13 26.33
C VAL A 85 -21.04 7.41 26.71
N MET A 86 -21.81 8.00 25.79
CA MET A 86 -22.52 9.27 26.02
C MET A 86 -23.54 9.23 27.18
N PRO A 87 -24.34 8.18 27.40
CA PRO A 87 -25.24 8.08 28.55
C PRO A 87 -24.52 8.14 29.89
N GLU A 88 -23.31 7.60 29.95
CA GLU A 88 -22.48 7.56 31.16
C GLU A 88 -21.62 8.82 31.35
N TYR A 89 -21.81 9.82 30.48
CA TYR A 89 -21.03 11.05 30.50
C TYR A 89 -21.12 11.81 31.83
N VAL A 90 -22.29 11.76 32.47
CA VAL A 90 -22.57 12.44 33.75
C VAL A 90 -22.20 11.57 34.96
N THR A 91 -22.23 10.24 34.82
CA THR A 91 -22.04 9.30 35.94
C THR A 91 -20.58 8.94 36.19
N LYS A 92 -19.72 9.03 35.17
CA LYS A 92 -18.28 8.73 35.29
C LYS A 92 -17.47 9.93 35.77
N GLU A 93 -16.71 9.73 36.83
CA GLU A 93 -16.01 10.77 37.60
C GLU A 93 -14.88 11.51 36.86
N SER A 94 -14.24 10.90 35.83
CA SER A 94 -13.12 11.54 35.12
C SER A 94 -13.21 11.45 33.60
N GLY A 95 -12.72 12.49 32.92
CA GLY A 95 -12.63 12.56 31.45
C GLY A 95 -11.73 11.47 30.87
N ASP A 96 -10.67 11.10 31.58
CA ASP A 96 -9.71 10.09 31.14
C ASP A 96 -10.30 8.68 31.14
N LYS A 97 -11.08 8.32 32.16
CA LYS A 97 -11.78 7.02 32.21
C LYS A 97 -12.79 6.90 31.06
N ARG A 98 -13.57 7.96 30.81
CA ARG A 98 -14.50 8.00 29.67
C ARG A 98 -13.78 7.84 28.34
N ASN A 99 -12.62 8.49 28.19
CA ASN A 99 -11.83 8.36 26.98
C ASN A 99 -11.27 6.95 26.78
N GLN A 100 -10.82 6.31 27.86
CA GLN A 100 -10.35 4.92 27.84
C GLN A 100 -11.47 3.94 27.47
N ASP A 101 -12.66 4.11 28.05
CA ASP A 101 -13.83 3.27 27.75
C ASP A 101 -14.26 3.44 26.29
N PHE A 102 -14.30 4.68 25.80
CA PHE A 102 -14.59 4.98 24.41
C PHE A 102 -13.61 4.30 23.45
N HIS A 103 -12.31 4.38 23.71
CA HIS A 103 -11.31 3.71 22.89
C HIS A 103 -11.47 2.18 22.95
N THR A 104 -11.75 1.63 24.13
CA THR A 104 -11.94 0.18 24.32
C THR A 104 -13.12 -0.33 23.51
N ILE A 105 -14.28 0.32 23.62
CA ILE A 105 -15.50 -0.05 22.89
C ILE A 105 -15.30 0.14 21.38
N TYR A 106 -14.65 1.23 20.96
CA TYR A 106 -14.34 1.50 19.56
C TYR A 106 -13.49 0.39 18.93
N PHE A 107 -12.40 -0.02 19.60
CA PHE A 107 -11.53 -1.07 19.08
C PHE A 107 -12.14 -2.45 19.15
N ASP A 108 -12.91 -2.76 20.19
CA ASP A 108 -13.65 -4.03 20.23
C ASP A 108 -14.71 -4.10 19.13
N CYS A 109 -15.37 -2.98 18.82
CA CYS A 109 -16.32 -2.91 17.72
C CYS A 109 -15.67 -3.17 16.37
N LEU A 110 -14.56 -2.49 16.06
CA LEU A 110 -13.80 -2.76 14.83
C LEU A 110 -13.29 -4.20 14.78
N TYR A 111 -12.77 -4.71 15.89
CA TYR A 111 -12.28 -6.08 15.97
C TYR A 111 -13.42 -7.10 15.75
N TYR A 112 -14.60 -6.83 16.29
CA TYR A 112 -15.79 -7.65 16.11
C TYR A 112 -16.32 -7.64 14.67
N MET A 113 -16.36 -6.47 14.01
CA MET A 113 -16.75 -6.39 12.59
C MET A 113 -15.87 -7.29 11.71
N TRP A 114 -14.56 -7.36 12.00
CA TRP A 114 -13.57 -8.06 11.18
C TRP A 114 -13.31 -9.52 11.58
N THR A 115 -13.50 -9.88 12.85
CA THR A 115 -13.16 -11.22 13.36
C THR A 115 -14.34 -12.00 13.95
N GLY A 116 -15.48 -11.32 14.17
CA GLY A 116 -16.63 -11.90 14.86
C GLY A 116 -16.40 -12.16 16.36
N ALA A 117 -15.25 -11.74 16.89
CA ALA A 117 -14.88 -11.87 18.29
C ALA A 117 -14.58 -10.49 18.91
N THR A 118 -14.71 -10.36 20.22
CA THR A 118 -14.28 -9.17 20.97
C THR A 118 -12.98 -9.48 21.71
N LYS A 119 -12.08 -8.50 21.87
CA LYS A 119 -10.80 -8.73 22.53
C LYS A 119 -10.83 -8.30 23.99
N TYR A 120 -11.40 -7.14 24.29
CA TYR A 120 -11.54 -6.63 25.65
C TYR A 120 -12.80 -7.16 26.35
N GLY A 121 -13.58 -8.01 25.67
CA GLY A 121 -14.75 -8.68 26.24
C GLY A 121 -15.94 -7.74 26.42
N THR A 122 -15.96 -6.62 25.69
CA THR A 122 -17.10 -5.70 25.69
C THR A 122 -18.34 -6.42 25.15
N ASP A 123 -19.49 -6.22 25.80
CA ASP A 123 -20.77 -6.71 25.29
C ASP A 123 -21.19 -5.81 24.13
N ILE A 124 -20.87 -6.26 22.92
CA ILE A 124 -21.28 -5.58 21.70
C ILE A 124 -22.65 -6.08 21.31
N GLY A 125 -23.57 -5.16 21.07
CA GLY A 125 -24.91 -5.44 20.56
C GLY A 125 -24.82 -6.15 19.20
N LYS A 126 -24.71 -7.47 19.22
CA LYS A 126 -24.46 -8.31 18.03
C LYS A 126 -25.53 -8.18 16.96
N ASP A 127 -26.73 -7.76 17.37
CA ASP A 127 -27.87 -7.52 16.49
C ASP A 127 -27.85 -6.13 15.83
N GLU A 128 -27.00 -5.21 16.32
CA GLU A 128 -26.92 -3.82 15.83
C GLU A 128 -25.73 -3.58 14.88
N ILE A 129 -24.71 -4.43 14.93
CA ILE A 129 -23.48 -4.27 14.16
C ILE A 129 -23.38 -5.37 13.11
N THR A 130 -23.25 -4.97 11.85
CA THR A 130 -23.03 -5.92 10.75
C THR A 130 -21.57 -6.38 10.78
N THR A 131 -21.36 -7.69 10.85
CA THR A 131 -20.03 -8.29 10.75
C THR A 131 -19.75 -8.69 9.30
N HIS A 132 -18.48 -8.58 8.89
CA HIS A 132 -17.98 -9.06 7.60
C HIS A 132 -17.65 -10.56 7.63
N VAL A 133 -17.83 -11.20 8.79
CA VAL A 133 -17.60 -12.62 9.02
C VAL A 133 -18.89 -13.38 8.75
N THR A 134 -18.82 -14.36 7.84
CA THR A 134 -19.93 -15.27 7.57
C THR A 134 -19.95 -16.41 8.58
N VAL A 135 -18.77 -16.88 9.01
CA VAL A 135 -18.64 -17.97 10.00
C VAL A 135 -17.69 -17.56 11.14
N PRO A 136 -18.09 -17.63 12.43
CA PRO A 136 -17.20 -17.29 13.54
C PRO A 136 -15.88 -18.08 13.49
N GLY A 137 -14.74 -17.37 13.46
CA GLY A 137 -13.40 -17.98 13.33
C GLY A 137 -12.92 -18.19 11.89
N GLU A 138 -13.65 -17.66 10.91
CA GLU A 138 -13.24 -17.57 9.50
C GLU A 138 -11.91 -16.79 9.34
N SER A 139 -11.15 -17.14 8.30
CA SER A 139 -9.87 -16.49 8.06
C SER A 139 -10.09 -15.03 7.63
N VAL A 140 -9.15 -14.16 7.96
CA VAL A 140 -9.24 -12.73 7.58
C VAL A 140 -9.30 -12.56 6.07
N TYR A 141 -8.79 -13.53 5.28
CA TYR A 141 -8.95 -13.54 3.83
C TYR A 141 -10.40 -13.61 3.39
N THR A 142 -11.18 -14.52 3.97
CA THR A 142 -12.58 -14.63 3.61
C THR A 142 -13.40 -13.48 4.17
N THR A 143 -13.04 -12.94 5.35
CA THR A 143 -13.60 -11.65 5.81
C THR A 143 -13.37 -10.54 4.80
N VAL A 144 -12.14 -10.39 4.30
CA VAL A 144 -11.79 -9.36 3.29
C VAL A 144 -12.51 -9.61 1.97
N GLU A 145 -12.66 -10.86 1.56
CA GLU A 145 -13.40 -11.21 0.35
C GLU A 145 -14.87 -10.82 0.46
N ASN A 146 -15.51 -11.12 1.59
CA ASN A 146 -16.89 -10.72 1.88
C ASN A 146 -17.02 -9.19 1.95
N PHE A 147 -16.11 -8.54 2.68
CA PHE A 147 -16.07 -7.09 2.83
C PHE A 147 -15.90 -6.37 1.50
N ALA A 148 -15.02 -6.89 0.65
CA ALA A 148 -14.68 -6.29 -0.62
C ALA A 148 -15.58 -6.77 -1.78
N ALA A 149 -16.63 -7.54 -1.53
CA ALA A 149 -17.51 -8.09 -2.58
C ALA A 149 -18.06 -7.00 -3.53
N ASP A 150 -18.35 -5.81 -2.99
CA ASP A 150 -18.85 -4.67 -3.74
C ASP A 150 -17.74 -3.75 -4.30
N LEU A 151 -16.46 -4.09 -4.07
CA LEU A 151 -15.29 -3.33 -4.50
C LEU A 151 -14.67 -3.98 -5.76
N PRO A 152 -15.12 -3.63 -6.97
CA PRO A 152 -14.77 -4.34 -8.19
C PRO A 152 -13.27 -4.38 -8.47
N ASN A 153 -12.53 -3.31 -8.18
CA ASN A 153 -11.10 -3.29 -8.45
C ASN A 153 -10.36 -4.16 -7.42
N PHE A 154 -10.76 -4.08 -6.15
CA PHE A 154 -10.12 -4.88 -5.12
C PHE A 154 -10.35 -6.38 -5.34
N GLN A 155 -11.59 -6.81 -5.58
CA GLN A 155 -11.94 -8.20 -5.92
C GLN A 155 -11.11 -8.75 -7.08
N GLN A 156 -10.90 -7.96 -8.13
CA GLN A 156 -10.13 -8.40 -9.30
C GLN A 156 -8.65 -8.62 -8.99
N TYR A 157 -8.06 -7.81 -8.11
CA TYR A 157 -6.62 -7.80 -7.86
C TYR A 157 -6.24 -8.44 -6.52
N PHE A 158 -7.19 -8.86 -5.70
CA PHE A 158 -6.94 -9.53 -4.43
C PHE A 158 -6.30 -10.91 -4.65
N ILE A 159 -5.37 -11.28 -3.76
CA ILE A 159 -4.76 -12.61 -3.75
C ILE A 159 -5.46 -13.46 -2.69
N PRO A 160 -6.27 -14.46 -3.10
CA PRO A 160 -6.91 -15.37 -2.16
C PRO A 160 -5.89 -16.30 -1.48
N GLU A 161 -6.27 -16.80 -0.31
CA GLU A 161 -5.38 -17.53 0.62
C GLU A 161 -4.75 -18.78 -0.03
N ASP A 162 -5.46 -19.45 -0.93
CA ASP A 162 -5.03 -20.66 -1.64
C ASP A 162 -3.84 -20.44 -2.58
N LYS A 163 -3.55 -19.18 -2.96
CA LYS A 163 -2.46 -18.80 -3.87
C LYS A 163 -1.22 -18.27 -3.16
N ILE A 164 -1.21 -18.31 -1.83
CA ILE A 164 -0.09 -17.87 -1.01
C ILE A 164 0.84 -19.07 -0.75
N THR A 165 2.14 -18.85 -0.79
CA THR A 165 3.11 -19.91 -0.49
C THR A 165 3.11 -20.21 1.02
N GLU A 166 3.41 -21.45 1.41
CA GLU A 166 3.41 -21.84 2.84
C GLU A 166 4.42 -21.05 3.70
N GLU A 167 5.43 -20.45 3.08
CA GLU A 167 6.46 -19.64 3.75
C GLU A 167 6.04 -18.18 4.00
N ASP A 168 4.98 -17.72 3.33
CA ASP A 168 4.49 -16.35 3.46
C ASP A 168 3.61 -16.19 4.70
N GLU A 169 3.83 -15.13 5.48
CA GLU A 169 2.93 -14.78 6.57
C GLU A 169 1.51 -14.53 6.03
N LYS A 170 0.50 -15.01 6.76
CA LYS A 170 -0.91 -14.84 6.41
C LYS A 170 -1.43 -13.49 6.89
N MET A 171 -2.38 -12.92 6.15
CA MET A 171 -3.14 -11.75 6.58
C MET A 171 -3.84 -12.03 7.91
N CYS A 172 -3.67 -11.12 8.85
CA CYS A 172 -4.29 -11.22 10.16
C CYS A 172 -4.63 -9.84 10.72
N VAL A 173 -5.65 -9.81 11.57
CA VAL A 173 -5.98 -8.63 12.37
C VAL A 173 -5.21 -8.72 13.68
N ALA A 174 -4.35 -7.75 13.92
CA ALA A 174 -3.59 -7.60 15.14
C ALA A 174 -3.93 -6.27 15.83
N LEU A 175 -3.79 -6.25 17.14
CA LEU A 175 -3.75 -5.02 17.92
C LEU A 175 -2.31 -4.82 18.38
N ASP A 176 -1.78 -3.62 18.21
CA ASP A 176 -0.40 -3.29 18.53
C ASP A 176 -0.10 -3.56 20.03
N PRO A 177 0.90 -4.41 20.37
CA PRO A 177 1.27 -4.68 21.75
C PRO A 177 2.06 -3.54 22.41
N GLU A 178 2.72 -2.67 21.62
CA GLU A 178 3.54 -1.57 22.13
C GLU A 178 2.73 -0.27 22.28
N THR A 179 1.75 -0.04 21.41
CA THR A 179 0.82 1.09 21.52
C THR A 179 -0.62 0.59 21.75
N PRO A 180 -1.12 0.59 23.00
CA PRO A 180 -2.47 0.12 23.29
C PRO A 180 -3.49 1.00 22.55
N GLY A 181 -4.38 0.36 21.80
CA GLY A 181 -5.40 1.03 21.00
C GLY A 181 -4.94 1.40 19.58
N ARG A 182 -4.34 0.46 18.85
CA ARG A 182 -4.13 0.57 17.41
C ARG A 182 -4.54 -0.72 16.71
N PHE A 183 -5.49 -0.61 15.80
CA PHE A 183 -5.99 -1.74 15.00
C PHE A 183 -5.15 -1.88 13.74
N ILE A 184 -4.65 -3.08 13.46
CA ILE A 184 -3.74 -3.34 12.34
C ILE A 184 -4.25 -4.53 11.54
N ILE A 185 -4.41 -4.36 10.24
CA ILE A 185 -4.56 -5.46 9.28
C ILE A 185 -3.18 -5.67 8.65
N LYS A 186 -2.55 -6.79 8.98
CA LYS A 186 -1.21 -7.12 8.49
C LYS A 186 -1.28 -7.85 7.15
N ASN A 187 -0.30 -7.61 6.28
CA ASN A 187 -0.03 -8.37 5.08
C ASN A 187 -1.22 -8.37 4.08
N VAL A 188 -1.78 -7.17 3.82
CA VAL A 188 -2.77 -6.95 2.77
C VAL A 188 -2.09 -7.03 1.42
N ARG A 189 -2.47 -8.00 0.58
CA ARG A 189 -1.82 -8.31 -0.70
C ARG A 189 -2.72 -8.04 -1.91
N VAL A 190 -2.20 -7.27 -2.86
CA VAL A 190 -2.86 -6.96 -4.14
C VAL A 190 -1.89 -7.25 -5.29
N ARG A 191 -2.37 -7.95 -6.33
CA ARG A 191 -1.63 -8.28 -7.55
C ARG A 191 -2.39 -7.85 -8.79
N CYS A 192 -1.76 -7.03 -9.62
CA CYS A 192 -2.24 -6.74 -10.97
C CYS A 192 -1.32 -7.39 -12.01
N SER A 193 -1.91 -8.06 -13.01
CA SER A 193 -1.18 -8.67 -14.12
C SER A 193 -1.78 -8.24 -15.46
N GLN A 194 -1.08 -7.42 -16.24
CA GLN A 194 -1.45 -7.06 -17.62
C GLN A 194 -0.27 -7.23 -18.57
N ASN A 195 -0.55 -7.70 -19.80
CA ASN A 195 0.42 -7.77 -20.90
C ASN A 195 1.74 -8.48 -20.56
N GLY A 196 1.71 -9.48 -19.68
CA GLY A 196 2.89 -10.23 -19.24
C GLY A 196 3.70 -9.57 -18.11
N TYR A 197 3.27 -8.41 -17.62
CA TYR A 197 3.84 -7.73 -16.45
C TYR A 197 2.94 -7.93 -15.24
N SER A 198 3.53 -8.28 -14.10
CA SER A 198 2.82 -8.41 -12.83
C SER A 198 3.44 -7.50 -11.77
N SER A 199 2.63 -6.68 -11.13
CA SER A 199 3.01 -5.86 -9.99
C SER A 199 2.31 -6.40 -8.74
N TYR A 200 3.02 -6.39 -7.62
CA TYR A 200 2.50 -6.81 -6.32
C TYR A 200 2.70 -5.66 -5.34
N ILE A 201 1.64 -5.36 -4.59
CA ILE A 201 1.70 -4.48 -3.44
C ILE A 201 1.37 -5.35 -2.24
N CYS A 202 2.24 -5.32 -1.24
CA CYS A 202 1.87 -5.82 0.07
C CYS A 202 2.20 -4.76 1.11
N THR A 203 1.26 -4.55 2.01
CA THR A 203 1.29 -3.45 2.97
C THR A 203 0.48 -3.80 4.21
N ASP A 204 0.81 -3.14 5.30
CA ASP A 204 0.05 -3.21 6.55
C ASP A 204 -0.82 -1.96 6.66
N ILE A 205 -2.09 -2.14 7.02
CA ILE A 205 -3.02 -1.04 7.27
C ILE A 205 -3.17 -0.87 8.76
N ALA A 206 -2.78 0.27 9.30
CA ALA A 206 -2.97 0.60 10.70
C ALA A 206 -3.98 1.74 10.87
N LEU A 207 -4.89 1.56 11.80
CA LEU A 207 -5.90 2.52 12.21
C LEU A 207 -5.59 2.97 13.64
N ASP A 208 -5.22 4.24 13.74
CA ASP A 208 -5.03 4.95 14.99
C ASP A 208 -6.39 5.31 15.62
N PRO A 209 -6.44 5.52 16.95
CA PRO A 209 -7.65 5.97 17.59
C PRO A 209 -8.04 7.36 17.08
N PRO A 210 -9.34 7.67 17.03
CA PRO A 210 -9.80 9.00 16.67
C PRO A 210 -9.24 10.04 17.65
N ALA A 211 -8.84 11.21 17.13
CA ALA A 211 -8.37 12.34 17.93
C ALA A 211 -9.56 13.04 18.62
N TYR A 212 -10.22 12.32 19.52
CA TYR A 212 -11.40 12.78 20.23
C TYR A 212 -11.23 12.51 21.72
N TYR A 213 -11.57 13.48 22.56
CA TYR A 213 -11.47 13.38 24.02
C TYR A 213 -12.84 13.65 24.66
N MET A 214 -13.33 12.67 25.44
CA MET A 214 -14.64 12.72 26.11
C MET A 214 -14.61 13.40 27.50
N GLY A 215 -13.58 14.20 27.80
CA GLY A 215 -13.46 14.96 29.04
C GLY A 215 -13.88 16.42 28.94
N ARG A 216 -14.20 17.04 30.08
CA ARG A 216 -14.34 18.50 30.17
C ARG A 216 -12.93 19.09 30.16
N SER A 217 -12.58 19.87 29.14
CA SER A 217 -11.41 20.75 29.25
C SER A 217 -11.75 21.83 30.28
N ASN A 218 -11.04 21.88 31.40
CA ASN A 218 -11.18 22.98 32.36
C ASN A 218 -10.61 24.27 31.72
N ALA A 219 -11.42 24.91 30.89
CA ALA A 219 -11.21 26.27 30.43
C ALA A 219 -12.18 27.17 31.22
N GLY A 220 -11.75 27.56 32.42
CA GLY A 220 -12.45 28.53 33.28
C GLY A 220 -13.27 27.90 34.40
N GLY A 221 -12.88 28.18 35.64
CA GLY A 221 -13.63 27.86 36.86
C GLY A 221 -12.68 27.66 38.03
N GLU A 222 -12.72 28.60 38.97
CA GLU A 222 -11.85 28.73 40.14
C GLU A 222 -11.73 27.44 40.96
N GLU A 223 -10.48 27.08 41.29
CA GLU A 223 -10.11 25.96 42.14
C GLU A 223 -10.32 26.33 43.62
N GLU A 224 -11.15 25.57 44.33
CA GLU A 224 -10.92 25.32 45.75
C GLU A 224 -10.50 23.85 45.91
N GLY A 225 -9.20 23.65 46.16
CA GLY A 225 -8.68 22.45 46.81
C GLY A 225 -8.23 21.31 45.90
N ALA A 226 -7.21 21.53 45.06
CA ALA A 226 -6.28 20.48 44.66
C ALA A 226 -4.90 21.08 44.41
N GLU A 227 -3.85 20.47 44.96
CA GLU A 227 -2.47 20.95 44.85
C GLU A 227 -1.98 21.03 43.40
N PRO A 228 -1.06 21.97 43.08
CA PRO A 228 -0.62 22.24 41.71
C PRO A 228 0.35 21.14 41.26
N GLY A 229 -0.19 20.09 40.65
CA GLY A 229 0.55 19.03 39.99
C GLY A 229 0.18 18.97 38.52
N ASP A 230 1.09 19.48 37.69
CA ASP A 230 1.14 19.40 36.22
C ASP A 230 -0.13 19.82 35.46
N GLY A 231 -0.03 21.00 34.85
CA GLY A 231 -0.98 21.46 33.84
C GLY A 231 -1.23 20.37 32.80
N PHE A 232 -2.46 19.86 32.79
CA PHE A 232 -2.92 18.91 31.78
C PHE A 232 -3.12 19.68 30.47
N VAL A 233 -2.02 19.89 29.74
CA VAL A 233 -2.04 20.13 28.31
C VAL A 233 -2.77 18.92 27.70
N PRO A 234 -3.74 19.12 26.79
CA PRO A 234 -4.28 18.00 26.03
C PRO A 234 -3.08 17.26 25.46
N LYS A 235 -2.85 16.01 25.88
CA LYS A 235 -1.85 15.18 25.22
C LYS A 235 -2.39 14.99 23.82
N ASP A 236 -1.96 15.86 22.90
CA ASP A 236 -1.79 15.50 21.51
C ASP A 236 -1.01 14.20 21.58
N ILE A 237 -1.72 13.08 21.41
CA ILE A 237 -1.09 11.78 21.25
C ILE A 237 -0.17 12.01 20.07
N GLU A 238 1.14 12.08 20.31
CA GLU A 238 2.13 12.15 19.25
C GLU A 238 1.81 10.97 18.34
N LYS A 239 1.15 11.25 17.22
CA LYS A 239 0.84 10.24 16.23
C LYS A 239 2.20 9.79 15.73
N LYS A 240 2.71 8.67 16.25
CA LYS A 240 3.83 7.95 15.65
C LYS A 240 3.36 7.64 14.23
N LYS A 241 3.75 8.50 13.29
CA LYS A 241 3.55 8.28 11.86
C LYS A 241 4.13 6.92 11.58
N LEU A 242 3.28 5.94 11.30
CA LEU A 242 3.71 4.76 10.59
C LEU A 242 4.19 5.28 9.25
N TYR A 243 5.51 5.18 9.04
CA TYR A 243 6.03 5.18 7.70
C TYR A 243 5.28 4.06 7.00
N MET A 244 4.55 4.41 5.95
CA MET A 244 4.14 3.45 4.93
C MET A 244 5.45 2.87 4.40
N GLY A 245 5.89 1.78 5.02
CA GLY A 245 7.01 1.00 4.55
C GLY A 245 6.50 0.23 3.35
N ASP A 246 6.25 0.94 2.25
CA ASP A 246 5.94 0.31 0.97
C ASP A 246 7.18 -0.53 0.60
N TYR A 247 7.12 -1.83 0.88
CA TYR A 247 8.05 -2.75 0.26
C TYR A 247 7.54 -3.01 -1.15
N ILE A 248 7.85 -2.08 -2.06
CA ILE A 248 7.63 -2.30 -3.49
C ILE A 248 8.67 -3.30 -3.95
N LEU A 249 8.32 -4.58 -3.90
CA LEU A 249 9.18 -5.64 -4.39
C LEU A 249 9.06 -5.71 -5.93
N TYR A 250 10.01 -5.06 -6.62
CA TYR A 250 10.12 -5.12 -8.08
C TYR A 250 10.59 -6.51 -8.53
N MET A 251 9.68 -7.48 -8.64
CA MET A 251 9.97 -8.76 -9.26
C MET A 251 9.55 -8.76 -10.73
N ASN A 252 10.51 -8.42 -11.59
CA ASN A 252 10.36 -8.48 -13.04
C ASN A 252 10.48 -9.94 -13.50
N TRP A 253 9.35 -10.67 -13.53
CA TRP A 253 9.32 -12.00 -14.14
C TRP A 253 9.09 -11.86 -15.64
N HIS A 254 10.17 -11.85 -16.40
CA HIS A 254 10.07 -12.22 -17.81
C HIS A 254 9.61 -13.68 -17.87
N LYS A 255 8.43 -13.91 -18.44
CA LYS A 255 8.05 -15.24 -18.90
C LYS A 255 9.01 -15.59 -20.04
N TYR A 256 9.88 -16.59 -19.82
CA TYR A 256 10.53 -17.31 -20.91
C TYR A 256 9.49 -18.12 -21.70
#